data_AF-A0A7X5E5P1-F1
#
_entry.id   AF-A0A7X5E5P1-F1
#
_cell.length_a   1.000
_cell.length_b   1.000
_cell.length_c   1.000
_cell.angle_alpha   90.00
_cell.angle_beta   90.00
_cell.angle_gamma   90.00
#
_symmetry.space_group_name_H-M   'P 1'
#
loop_
_entity.id
_entity.type
_entity.pdbx_description
1 polymer ?
#
loop_
_entity_poly.entity_id
_entity_poly.type
_entity_poly.pdbx_seq_one_letter_code
_entity_poly.pdbx_strand_id
1 'polypeptide(L)'
;MKSSVIIFLIIIYIPLAAIGISHFFSLPFDVPLAGYVDEAEKPAFSLDSFLSAQYQPAYSAWLDSSLYPRGILIKTYGSLNYHLFNTGNQILGHNHDVFEQSYINAQLCITEGDDFSLQENKQSMHLFIEDLTAVQKKLQACGKSLYVFITPSKADFHSSNIPEKYLALSRPCSTRAVDYFRECMEQTDIPYFICADMKGQLEYPAFYTTGIHWSKSYEQLASHQIISHISHVTGKNYRNIILGDASSSTLPYERDSDVYDLLNIWGQRNNTYYKYNCTRQYPQKYPVEYDKMRFLIYGDSFGEGLRKIILDSYPYEEIFYINYVNYVTDKNSSYTYLEGSWDNFDFGYYLDNTDVVVMEMNECMIKDYTLGFAENLNRFLDTYSPNTTEINPMASVDASSGEEWNYDSMYGIYPKDTDFAWAAPYSEMFIQDAGIYEEGMEITLRIPEQIFLQHPTDEISIYVNGKQVYSCLFQDEWADSVIIPKDEIEKIGTDNGLFRVEIICSQSITGDALWQNGNDNDLAIQISYVGRAR
;
A
#
# COMPACT_ATOMS: atom_id res chain seq x y z
N MET A 1 4.00 -15.34 -57.16
CA MET A 1 5.11 -14.36 -57.05
C MET A 1 4.64 -12.92 -57.25
N LYS A 2 4.07 -12.53 -58.41
CA LYS A 2 3.60 -11.14 -58.64
C LYS A 2 2.46 -10.71 -57.68
N SER A 3 1.48 -11.58 -57.44
CA SER A 3 0.36 -11.28 -56.53
C SER A 3 0.80 -11.14 -55.06
N SER A 4 1.79 -11.92 -54.62
CA SER A 4 2.34 -11.86 -53.26
C SER A 4 3.10 -10.55 -52.99
N VAL A 5 3.83 -10.05 -54.00
CA VAL A 5 4.52 -8.75 -53.93
C VAL A 5 3.52 -7.60 -53.87
N ILE A 6 2.44 -7.66 -54.65
CA ILE A 6 1.39 -6.64 -54.64
C ILE A 6 0.69 -6.60 -53.27
N ILE A 7 0.35 -7.76 -52.71
CA ILE A 7 -0.26 -7.84 -51.37
C ILE A 7 0.70 -7.29 -50.31
N PHE A 8 1.98 -7.66 -50.36
CA PHE A 8 3.00 -7.16 -49.45
C PHE A 8 3.14 -5.62 -49.52
N LEU A 9 3.18 -5.07 -50.73
CA LEU A 9 3.24 -3.61 -50.93
C LEU A 9 1.97 -2.92 -50.41
N ILE A 10 0.79 -3.49 -50.66
CA ILE A 10 -0.47 -2.95 -50.13
C ILE A 10 -0.42 -2.91 -48.59
N ILE A 11 0.05 -3.97 -47.93
CA ILE A 11 0.17 -4.02 -46.47
C ILE A 11 1.13 -2.94 -45.95
N ILE A 12 2.25 -2.70 -46.63
CA ILE A 12 3.23 -1.66 -46.25
C ILE A 12 2.66 -0.25 -46.45
N TYR A 13 1.89 -0.02 -47.51
CA TYR A 13 1.39 1.32 -47.84
C TYR A 13 0.07 1.65 -47.15
N ILE A 14 -0.68 0.68 -46.61
CA ILE A 14 -1.92 0.92 -45.85
C ILE A 14 -1.71 1.89 -44.68
N PRO A 15 -0.70 1.71 -43.80
CA PRO A 15 -0.42 2.67 -42.73
C PRO A 15 -0.13 4.08 -43.24
N LEU A 16 0.67 4.21 -44.30
CA LEU A 16 1.01 5.51 -44.90
C LEU A 16 -0.21 6.19 -45.54
N ALA A 17 -1.07 5.42 -46.20
CA ALA A 17 -2.33 5.92 -46.74
C ALA A 17 -3.30 6.31 -45.62
N ALA A 18 -3.37 5.54 -44.54
CA ALA A 18 -4.19 5.85 -43.36
C ALA A 18 -3.74 7.15 -42.69
N ILE A 19 -2.42 7.38 -42.55
CA ILE A 19 -1.84 8.64 -42.06
C ILE A 19 -2.25 9.81 -42.96
N GLY A 20 -2.09 9.66 -44.29
CA GLY A 20 -2.47 10.70 -45.25
C GLY A 20 -3.95 11.05 -45.22
N ILE A 21 -4.83 10.05 -45.12
CA ILE A 21 -6.28 10.22 -45.01
C ILE A 21 -6.63 10.90 -43.67
N SER A 22 -6.05 10.44 -42.56
CA SER A 22 -6.28 11.02 -41.23
C SER A 22 -5.92 12.51 -41.19
N HIS A 23 -4.76 12.88 -41.74
CA HIS A 23 -4.34 14.28 -41.83
C HIS A 23 -5.24 15.11 -42.75
N PHE A 24 -5.62 14.58 -43.91
CA PHE A 24 -6.41 15.33 -44.90
C PHE A 24 -7.85 15.60 -44.42
N PHE A 25 -8.45 14.67 -43.69
CA PHE A 25 -9.84 14.80 -43.23
C PHE A 25 -9.98 15.20 -41.76
N SER A 26 -8.86 15.42 -41.04
CA SER A 26 -8.86 15.71 -39.59
C SER A 26 -9.72 14.72 -38.78
N LEU A 27 -9.74 13.45 -39.19
CA LEU A 27 -10.53 12.43 -38.53
C LEU A 27 -9.82 12.02 -37.24
N PRO A 28 -10.45 12.16 -36.06
CA PRO A 28 -9.90 11.66 -34.80
C PRO A 28 -10.11 10.14 -34.72
N PHE A 29 -9.55 9.41 -35.69
CA PHE A 29 -9.62 7.95 -35.75
C PHE A 29 -8.36 7.37 -35.09
N ASP A 30 -8.18 7.62 -33.80
CA ASP A 30 -7.13 6.97 -33.05
C ASP A 30 -7.61 6.54 -31.68
N VAL A 31 -6.86 5.62 -31.06
CA VAL A 31 -7.19 5.04 -29.77
C VAL A 31 -6.10 5.33 -28.75
N PRO A 32 -6.45 5.52 -27.47
CA PRO A 32 -5.47 5.72 -26.44
C PRO A 32 -4.61 4.47 -26.26
N LEU A 33 -3.33 4.71 -26.00
CA LEU A 33 -2.36 3.71 -25.59
C LEU A 33 -2.13 3.84 -24.08
N ALA A 34 -1.92 2.72 -23.42
CA ALA A 34 -1.48 2.70 -22.03
C ALA A 34 0.03 2.91 -21.94
N GLY A 35 0.46 3.56 -20.87
CA GLY A 35 1.86 3.92 -20.61
C GLY A 35 2.10 5.44 -20.70
N TYR A 36 3.31 5.84 -20.36
CA TYR A 36 3.73 7.23 -20.41
C TYR A 36 4.19 7.63 -21.82
N VAL A 37 3.73 8.79 -22.30
CA VAL A 37 4.14 9.37 -23.59
C VAL A 37 4.51 10.82 -23.34
N ASP A 38 5.76 11.20 -23.64
CA ASP A 38 6.16 12.60 -23.65
C ASP A 38 5.48 13.33 -24.81
N GLU A 39 4.68 14.34 -24.49
CA GLU A 39 4.15 15.25 -25.51
C GLU A 39 5.27 16.19 -25.97
N ALA A 40 5.85 15.89 -27.13
CA ALA A 40 6.81 16.79 -27.77
C ALA A 40 6.09 17.84 -28.62
N GLU A 41 6.48 19.12 -28.48
CA GLU A 41 6.04 20.19 -29.37
C GLU A 41 6.73 20.12 -30.73
N LYS A 42 6.03 20.56 -31.79
CA LYS A 42 6.62 20.63 -33.12
C LYS A 42 7.75 21.67 -33.14
N PRO A 43 9.02 21.29 -33.42
CA PRO A 43 10.10 22.26 -33.45
C PRO A 43 9.94 23.20 -34.65
N ALA A 44 10.19 24.49 -34.43
CA ALA A 44 10.31 25.45 -35.51
C ALA A 44 11.58 25.15 -36.34
N PHE A 45 11.45 25.17 -37.66
CA PHE A 45 12.61 24.98 -38.53
C PHE A 45 13.49 26.24 -38.53
N SER A 46 14.79 26.05 -38.28
CA SER A 46 15.81 27.07 -38.53
C SER A 46 17.07 26.45 -39.12
N LEU A 47 17.82 27.21 -39.92
CA LEU A 47 19.07 26.72 -40.51
C LEU A 47 20.08 26.34 -39.42
N ASP A 48 20.13 27.12 -38.35
CA ASP A 48 21.02 26.90 -37.20
C ASP A 48 20.69 25.60 -36.47
N SER A 49 19.40 25.33 -36.16
CA SER A 49 18.97 24.09 -35.49
C SER A 49 19.15 22.85 -36.37
N PHE A 50 19.03 22.99 -37.68
CA PHE A 50 19.26 21.91 -38.62
C PHE A 50 20.75 21.56 -38.73
N LEU A 51 21.62 22.57 -38.83
CA LEU A 51 23.07 22.39 -38.93
C LEU A 51 23.71 21.98 -37.60
N SER A 52 23.14 22.38 -36.47
CA SER A 52 23.57 21.95 -35.12
C SER A 52 23.07 20.54 -34.74
N ALA A 53 22.31 19.88 -35.64
CA ALA A 53 21.69 18.58 -35.43
C ALA A 53 20.66 18.52 -34.28
N GLN A 54 20.11 19.67 -33.86
CA GLN A 54 19.09 19.76 -32.80
C GLN A 54 17.66 19.60 -33.34
N TYR A 55 17.43 19.97 -34.60
CA TYR A 55 16.09 19.90 -35.21
C TYR A 55 15.61 18.46 -35.41
N GLN A 56 16.49 17.56 -35.84
CA GLN A 56 16.11 16.19 -36.23
C GLN A 56 15.63 15.36 -35.03
N PRO A 57 16.31 15.32 -33.88
CA PRO A 57 15.81 14.62 -32.69
C PRO A 57 14.49 15.20 -32.18
N ALA A 58 14.37 16.53 -32.12
CA ALA A 58 13.14 17.20 -31.68
C ALA A 58 11.97 16.92 -32.64
N TYR A 59 12.22 16.91 -33.96
CA TYR A 59 11.21 16.62 -34.95
C TYR A 59 10.80 15.15 -34.92
N SER A 60 11.75 14.22 -34.72
CA SER A 60 11.44 12.81 -34.52
C SER A 60 10.57 12.60 -33.28
N ALA A 61 10.92 13.22 -32.14
CA ALA A 61 10.12 13.13 -30.91
C ALA A 61 8.69 13.66 -31.12
N TRP A 62 8.54 14.82 -31.77
CA TRP A 62 7.22 15.35 -32.14
C TRP A 62 6.46 14.44 -33.09
N LEU A 63 7.13 13.90 -34.12
CA LEU A 63 6.49 13.01 -35.08
C LEU A 63 6.02 11.73 -34.40
N ASP A 64 6.83 11.16 -33.50
CA ASP A 64 6.50 9.96 -32.74
C ASP A 64 5.29 10.17 -31.80
N SER A 65 5.12 11.38 -31.23
CA SER A 65 3.98 11.73 -30.39
C SER A 65 2.73 12.16 -31.18
N SER A 66 2.90 12.68 -32.40
CA SER A 66 1.82 13.33 -33.19
C SER A 66 1.36 12.53 -34.42
N LEU A 67 1.87 11.32 -34.62
CA LEU A 67 1.48 10.46 -35.74
C LEU A 67 0.07 9.90 -35.52
N TYR A 68 -0.87 10.19 -36.41
CA TYR A 68 -2.20 9.57 -36.41
C TYR A 68 -2.39 8.66 -37.63
N PRO A 69 -2.92 7.42 -37.50
CA PRO A 69 -3.49 6.81 -36.29
C PRO A 69 -2.52 5.83 -35.57
N ARG A 70 -1.57 6.35 -34.79
CA ARG A 70 -0.51 5.57 -34.13
C ARG A 70 -1.05 4.52 -33.17
N GLY A 71 -2.04 4.86 -32.36
CA GLY A 71 -2.67 3.94 -31.42
C GLY A 71 -3.22 2.70 -32.10
N ILE A 72 -3.93 2.89 -33.21
CA ILE A 72 -4.48 1.77 -33.99
C ILE A 72 -3.37 0.89 -34.57
N LEU A 73 -2.29 1.49 -35.09
CA LEU A 73 -1.15 0.74 -35.64
C LEU A 73 -0.44 -0.07 -34.55
N ILE A 74 -0.15 0.55 -33.41
CA ILE A 74 0.50 -0.11 -32.28
C ILE A 74 -0.38 -1.23 -31.74
N LYS A 75 -1.68 -0.98 -31.50
CA LYS A 75 -2.58 -2.03 -31.01
C LYS A 75 -2.73 -3.19 -31.97
N THR A 76 -2.81 -2.91 -33.26
CA THR A 76 -2.92 -3.96 -34.28
C THR A 76 -1.64 -4.79 -34.35
N TYR A 77 -0.48 -4.15 -34.35
CA TYR A 77 0.81 -4.84 -34.34
C TYR A 77 1.00 -5.67 -33.06
N GLY A 78 0.70 -5.11 -31.89
CA GLY A 78 0.73 -5.81 -30.61
C GLY A 78 -0.20 -7.03 -30.60
N SER A 79 -1.44 -6.88 -31.10
CA SER A 79 -2.42 -7.97 -31.16
C SER A 79 -1.99 -9.11 -32.07
N LEU A 80 -1.41 -8.80 -33.22
CA LEU A 80 -0.89 -9.83 -34.13
C LEU A 80 0.23 -10.63 -33.46
N ASN A 81 1.16 -9.95 -32.79
CA ASN A 81 2.24 -10.62 -32.05
C ASN A 81 1.71 -11.46 -30.88
N TYR A 82 0.78 -10.90 -30.11
CA TYR A 82 0.19 -11.58 -28.97
C TYR A 82 -0.58 -12.84 -29.39
N HIS A 83 -1.51 -12.74 -30.34
CA HIS A 83 -2.40 -13.85 -30.72
C HIS A 83 -1.74 -14.89 -31.64
N LEU A 84 -0.85 -14.48 -32.56
CA LEU A 84 -0.28 -15.40 -33.54
C LEU A 84 1.06 -16.00 -33.09
N PHE A 85 1.83 -15.25 -32.29
CA PHE A 85 3.20 -15.62 -31.95
C PHE A 85 3.46 -15.73 -30.44
N ASN A 86 2.48 -15.37 -29.60
CA ASN A 86 2.65 -15.30 -28.15
C ASN A 86 3.87 -14.44 -27.75
N THR A 87 4.00 -13.27 -28.40
CA THR A 87 5.05 -12.29 -28.13
C THR A 87 4.47 -10.90 -27.90
N GLY A 88 5.20 -10.06 -27.18
CA GLY A 88 4.80 -8.69 -26.90
C GLY A 88 5.98 -7.82 -26.48
N ASN A 89 5.68 -6.60 -26.06
CA ASN A 89 6.63 -5.72 -25.37
C ASN A 89 6.93 -6.17 -23.93
N GLN A 90 6.13 -7.09 -23.39
CA GLN A 90 6.38 -7.81 -22.14
C GLN A 90 6.69 -9.28 -22.42
N ILE A 91 7.25 -9.98 -21.42
CA ILE A 91 7.51 -11.41 -21.51
C ILE A 91 6.20 -12.16 -21.29
N LEU A 92 5.81 -12.98 -22.27
CA LEU A 92 4.60 -13.80 -22.20
C LEU A 92 4.97 -15.27 -21.98
N GLY A 93 4.35 -15.89 -20.99
CA GLY A 93 4.40 -17.33 -20.74
C GLY A 93 3.59 -18.14 -21.75
N HIS A 94 3.67 -19.47 -21.67
CA HIS A 94 2.93 -20.38 -22.56
C HIS A 94 1.41 -20.15 -22.57
N ASN A 95 0.84 -19.76 -21.44
CA ASN A 95 -0.58 -19.44 -21.25
C ASN A 95 -0.85 -17.92 -21.21
N HIS A 96 -0.01 -17.12 -21.88
CA HIS A 96 -0.09 -15.66 -21.91
C HIS A 96 0.02 -14.96 -20.55
N ASP A 97 0.65 -15.60 -19.57
CA ASP A 97 1.03 -14.90 -18.34
C ASP A 97 2.06 -13.83 -18.67
N VAL A 98 1.77 -12.59 -18.27
CA VAL A 98 2.79 -11.55 -18.26
C VAL A 98 3.77 -11.83 -17.12
N PHE A 99 5.06 -11.87 -17.41
CA PHE A 99 6.16 -12.05 -16.47
C PHE A 99 7.12 -10.86 -16.49
N GLU A 100 7.70 -10.55 -15.33
CA GLU A 100 8.89 -9.70 -15.26
C GLU A 100 10.17 -10.51 -15.46
N GLN A 101 11.18 -9.89 -16.06
CA GLN A 101 12.48 -10.53 -16.30
C GLN A 101 13.21 -10.86 -14.99
N SER A 102 13.13 -9.98 -13.99
CA SER A 102 13.68 -10.17 -12.63
C SER A 102 13.14 -11.44 -11.98
N TYR A 103 11.83 -11.68 -12.10
CA TYR A 103 11.16 -12.86 -11.54
C TYR A 103 11.65 -14.15 -12.18
N ILE A 104 11.76 -14.18 -13.52
CA ILE A 104 12.30 -15.34 -14.24
C ILE A 104 13.77 -15.57 -13.86
N ASN A 105 14.57 -14.50 -13.78
CA ASN A 105 15.98 -14.59 -13.44
C ASN A 105 16.19 -15.20 -12.04
N ALA A 106 15.42 -14.75 -11.06
CA ALA A 106 15.46 -15.28 -9.70
C ALA A 106 14.97 -16.73 -9.63
N GLN A 107 13.88 -17.07 -10.32
CA GLN A 107 13.32 -18.42 -10.32
C GLN A 107 14.25 -19.46 -10.96
N LEU A 108 14.96 -19.07 -12.02
CA LEU A 108 15.80 -19.96 -12.82
C LEU A 108 17.31 -19.79 -12.56
N CYS A 109 17.69 -18.93 -11.62
CA CYS A 109 19.07 -18.57 -11.30
C CYS A 109 19.90 -18.21 -12.55
N ILE A 110 19.36 -17.35 -13.43
CA ILE A 110 19.98 -17.08 -14.74
C ILE A 110 21.28 -16.28 -14.57
N THR A 111 21.29 -15.28 -13.70
CA THR A 111 22.47 -14.44 -13.45
C THR A 111 23.28 -14.95 -12.27
N GLU A 112 24.56 -14.57 -12.19
CA GLU A 112 25.41 -14.94 -11.05
C GLU A 112 24.84 -14.43 -9.73
N GLY A 113 24.25 -13.23 -9.70
CA GLY A 113 23.62 -12.69 -8.49
C GLY A 113 22.34 -13.42 -8.04
N ASP A 114 21.76 -14.25 -8.90
CA ASP A 114 20.57 -15.05 -8.57
C ASP A 114 20.93 -16.48 -8.09
N ASP A 115 22.20 -16.88 -8.17
CA ASP A 115 22.67 -18.24 -7.86
C ASP A 115 23.43 -18.31 -6.54
N PHE A 116 22.73 -18.72 -5.49
CA PHE A 116 23.27 -18.87 -4.13
C PHE A 116 24.02 -20.18 -3.93
N SER A 117 24.34 -20.93 -4.99
CA SER A 117 25.37 -21.98 -4.92
C SER A 117 26.79 -21.37 -4.89
N LEU A 118 26.95 -20.14 -5.39
CA LEU A 118 28.20 -19.39 -5.44
C LEU A 118 28.60 -18.88 -4.05
N GLN A 119 29.88 -19.05 -3.70
CA GLN A 119 30.40 -18.72 -2.36
C GLN A 119 30.28 -17.23 -2.01
N GLU A 120 30.44 -16.33 -2.99
CA GLU A 120 30.34 -14.89 -2.80
C GLU A 120 28.92 -14.51 -2.35
N ASN A 121 27.89 -15.03 -3.02
CA ASN A 121 26.49 -14.81 -2.64
C ASN A 121 26.15 -15.41 -1.27
N LYS A 122 26.69 -16.60 -0.95
CA LYS A 122 26.53 -17.20 0.38
C LYS A 122 27.14 -16.33 1.48
N GLN A 123 28.32 -15.77 1.23
CA GLN A 123 28.97 -14.87 2.18
C GLN A 123 28.17 -13.59 2.39
N SER A 124 27.68 -12.97 1.30
CA SER A 124 26.83 -11.78 1.40
C SER A 124 25.51 -12.06 2.14
N MET A 125 24.86 -13.21 1.88
CA MET A 125 23.69 -13.64 2.66
C MET A 125 24.04 -13.78 4.14
N HIS A 126 25.16 -14.41 4.49
CA HIS A 126 25.53 -14.57 5.90
C HIS A 126 25.70 -13.22 6.61
N LEU A 127 26.35 -12.25 5.97
CA LEU A 127 26.49 -10.89 6.53
C LEU A 127 25.12 -10.23 6.72
N PHE A 128 24.22 -10.38 5.74
CA PHE A 128 22.86 -9.88 5.87
C PHE A 128 22.09 -10.54 7.02
N ILE A 129 22.20 -11.85 7.20
CA ILE A 129 21.56 -12.58 8.30
C ILE A 129 22.17 -12.20 9.67
N GLU A 130 23.49 -11.93 9.71
CA GLU A 130 24.15 -11.37 10.91
C GLU A 130 23.58 -10.00 11.27
N ASP A 131 23.37 -9.11 10.29
CA ASP A 131 22.72 -7.82 10.50
C ASP A 131 21.29 -7.98 11.01
N LEU A 132 20.47 -8.83 10.40
CA LEU A 132 19.10 -9.09 10.87
C LEU A 132 19.08 -9.63 12.31
N THR A 133 20.01 -10.53 12.65
CA THR A 133 20.14 -11.10 13.99
C THR A 133 20.52 -10.02 15.01
N ALA A 134 21.46 -9.13 14.65
CA ALA A 134 21.86 -8.01 15.49
C ALA A 134 20.70 -7.01 15.67
N VAL A 135 20.00 -6.67 14.60
CA VAL A 135 18.80 -5.81 14.63
C VAL A 135 17.74 -6.39 15.56
N GLN A 136 17.37 -7.66 15.40
CA GLN A 136 16.36 -8.31 16.24
C GLN A 136 16.74 -8.22 17.72
N LYS A 137 17.99 -8.57 18.06
CA LYS A 137 18.47 -8.50 19.44
C LYS A 137 18.41 -7.07 20.01
N LYS A 138 18.80 -6.06 19.23
CA LYS A 138 18.81 -4.65 19.65
C LYS A 138 17.39 -4.10 19.79
N LEU A 139 16.47 -4.44 18.88
CA LEU A 139 15.06 -4.08 18.98
C LEU A 139 14.40 -4.74 20.21
N GLN A 140 14.66 -6.02 20.46
CA GLN A 140 14.13 -6.71 21.64
C GLN A 140 14.60 -6.06 22.96
N ALA A 141 15.84 -5.56 23.00
CA ALA A 141 16.38 -4.87 24.18
C ALA A 141 15.62 -3.58 24.52
N CYS A 142 14.89 -3.00 23.56
CA CYS A 142 14.05 -1.82 23.75
C CYS A 142 12.54 -2.09 23.59
N GLY A 143 12.12 -3.36 23.72
CA GLY A 143 10.70 -3.76 23.71
C GLY A 143 10.04 -3.76 22.33
N LYS A 144 10.84 -3.76 21.25
CA LYS A 144 10.39 -3.78 19.85
C LYS A 144 10.70 -5.14 19.22
N SER A 145 10.09 -5.43 18.08
CA SER A 145 10.29 -6.71 17.35
C SER A 145 10.63 -6.50 15.88
N LEU A 146 11.47 -7.37 15.32
CA LEU A 146 11.63 -7.56 13.88
C LEU A 146 10.72 -8.69 13.42
N TYR A 147 10.06 -8.50 12.28
CA TYR A 147 9.34 -9.54 11.56
C TYR A 147 9.71 -9.49 10.09
N VAL A 148 10.03 -10.64 9.48
CA VAL A 148 10.40 -10.71 8.06
C VAL A 148 9.37 -11.50 7.29
N PHE A 149 8.93 -11.04 6.12
CA PHE A 149 8.17 -11.90 5.22
C PHE A 149 8.65 -11.79 3.77
N ILE A 150 8.62 -12.94 3.10
CA ILE A 150 9.06 -13.07 1.71
C ILE A 150 7.84 -13.19 0.82
N THR A 151 7.80 -12.37 -0.22
CA THR A 151 6.73 -12.37 -1.21
C THR A 151 7.16 -13.18 -2.43
N PRO A 152 6.41 -14.22 -2.84
CA PRO A 152 6.70 -14.93 -4.08
C PRO A 152 6.47 -14.05 -5.28
N SER A 153 7.19 -14.33 -6.35
CA SER A 153 6.88 -13.82 -7.68
C SER A 153 5.93 -14.75 -8.41
N LYS A 154 5.38 -14.25 -9.53
CA LYS A 154 4.60 -15.07 -10.44
C LYS A 154 5.41 -16.22 -11.04
N ALA A 155 6.73 -16.05 -11.23
CA ALA A 155 7.60 -17.08 -11.78
C ALA A 155 7.73 -18.29 -10.83
N ASP A 156 7.66 -18.07 -9.52
CA ASP A 156 7.65 -19.14 -8.52
C ASP A 156 6.32 -19.92 -8.51
N PHE A 157 5.19 -19.24 -8.67
CA PHE A 157 3.88 -19.88 -8.75
C PHE A 157 3.64 -20.59 -10.08
N HIS A 158 4.01 -19.94 -11.18
CA HIS A 158 3.72 -20.38 -12.54
C HIS A 158 5.01 -20.77 -13.27
N SER A 159 5.92 -21.48 -12.58
CA SER A 159 7.23 -21.87 -13.13
C SER A 159 7.14 -22.71 -14.39
N SER A 160 6.12 -23.58 -14.48
CA SER A 160 5.82 -24.37 -15.69
C SER A 160 5.37 -23.53 -16.89
N ASN A 161 5.00 -22.27 -16.66
CA ASN A 161 4.55 -21.36 -17.70
C ASN A 161 5.67 -20.45 -18.24
N ILE A 162 6.88 -20.54 -17.68
CA ILE A 162 8.04 -19.78 -18.14
C ILE A 162 8.47 -20.28 -19.54
N PRO A 163 8.70 -19.39 -20.52
CA PRO A 163 9.07 -19.81 -21.86
C PRO A 163 10.37 -20.63 -21.92
N GLU A 164 10.38 -21.69 -22.75
CA GLU A 164 11.51 -22.61 -22.93
C GLU A 164 12.86 -21.92 -23.17
N LYS A 165 12.88 -20.79 -23.88
CA LYS A 165 14.11 -20.02 -24.13
C LYS A 165 14.82 -19.58 -22.85
N TYR A 166 14.07 -19.35 -21.76
CA TYR A 166 14.63 -19.02 -20.45
C TYR A 166 14.99 -20.27 -19.65
N LEU A 167 14.21 -21.35 -19.77
CA LEU A 167 14.55 -22.65 -19.16
C LEU A 167 15.91 -23.15 -19.69
N ALA A 168 16.21 -22.92 -20.97
CA ALA A 168 17.51 -23.23 -21.57
C ALA A 168 18.68 -22.40 -21.01
N LEU A 169 18.40 -21.27 -20.34
CA LEU A 169 19.40 -20.42 -19.66
C LEU A 169 19.56 -20.77 -18.18
N SER A 170 18.73 -21.66 -17.64
CA SER A 170 18.85 -22.10 -16.25
C SER A 170 20.20 -22.75 -16.00
N ARG A 171 20.76 -22.50 -14.81
CA ARG A 171 22.06 -23.05 -14.40
C ARG A 171 21.86 -24.40 -13.71
N PRO A 172 22.53 -25.47 -14.15
CA PRO A 172 22.51 -26.74 -13.44
C PRO A 172 23.09 -26.58 -12.04
N CYS A 173 22.48 -27.23 -11.03
CA CYS A 173 22.94 -27.22 -9.64
C CYS A 173 22.96 -25.83 -8.97
N SER A 174 22.15 -24.89 -9.45
CA SER A 174 21.99 -23.58 -8.81
C SER A 174 21.12 -23.64 -7.55
N THR A 175 21.22 -22.61 -6.72
CA THR A 175 20.36 -22.45 -5.53
C THR A 175 19.67 -21.09 -5.60
N ARG A 176 18.35 -21.05 -5.41
CA ARG A 176 17.61 -19.78 -5.39
C ARG A 176 17.91 -19.00 -4.10
N ALA A 177 17.81 -17.68 -4.19
CA ALA A 177 17.97 -16.79 -3.04
C ALA A 177 17.04 -17.14 -1.87
N VAL A 178 15.75 -17.37 -2.15
CA VAL A 178 14.76 -17.71 -1.12
C VAL A 178 15.02 -19.06 -0.44
N ASP A 179 15.54 -20.04 -1.18
CA ASP A 179 15.83 -21.36 -0.63
C ASP A 179 17.03 -21.29 0.33
N TYR A 180 18.10 -20.60 -0.08
CA TYR A 180 19.26 -20.38 0.80
C TYR A 180 18.94 -19.46 1.98
N PHE A 181 18.13 -18.42 1.77
CA PHE A 181 17.62 -17.56 2.83
C PHE A 181 16.87 -18.36 3.89
N ARG A 182 15.98 -19.28 3.48
CA ARG A 182 15.26 -20.19 4.41
C ARG A 182 16.26 -21.02 5.24
N GLU A 183 17.25 -21.65 4.60
CA GLU A 183 18.28 -22.43 5.28
C GLU A 183 19.02 -21.62 6.35
N CYS A 184 19.38 -20.36 6.04
CA CYS A 184 20.04 -19.49 7.02
C CYS A 184 19.10 -19.03 8.13
N MET A 185 17.86 -18.64 7.82
CA MET A 185 16.88 -18.16 8.79
C MET A 185 16.47 -19.25 9.79
N GLU A 186 16.45 -20.53 9.40
CA GLU A 186 16.23 -21.68 10.30
C GLU A 186 17.27 -21.79 11.42
N GLN A 187 18.44 -21.13 11.28
CA GLN A 187 19.47 -21.07 12.32
C GLN A 187 19.33 -19.84 13.23
N THR A 188 18.25 -19.07 13.10
CA THR A 188 18.00 -17.84 13.87
C THR A 188 16.68 -17.91 14.62
N ASP A 189 16.51 -17.05 15.62
CA ASP A 189 15.24 -16.87 16.34
C ASP A 189 14.38 -15.73 15.74
N ILE A 190 14.71 -15.27 14.52
CA ILE A 190 14.01 -14.16 13.88
C ILE A 190 12.67 -14.68 13.34
N PRO A 191 11.52 -14.10 13.75
CA PRO A 191 10.24 -14.48 13.18
C PRO A 191 10.19 -14.18 11.68
N TYR A 192 9.86 -15.19 10.88
CA TYR A 192 9.70 -15.02 9.45
C TYR A 192 8.55 -15.82 8.84
N PHE A 193 8.11 -15.39 7.65
CA PHE A 193 7.08 -16.09 6.87
C PHE A 193 7.36 -16.04 5.37
N ILE A 194 7.38 -17.20 4.71
CA ILE A 194 7.52 -17.30 3.26
C ILE A 194 6.13 -17.53 2.66
N CYS A 195 5.54 -16.49 2.07
CA CYS A 195 4.14 -16.55 1.61
C CYS A 195 3.92 -17.63 0.53
N ALA A 196 4.98 -18.00 -0.21
CA ALA A 196 4.95 -19.10 -1.18
C ALA A 196 4.52 -20.45 -0.59
N ASP A 197 4.73 -20.65 0.72
CA ASP A 197 4.36 -21.89 1.41
C ASP A 197 2.83 -22.08 1.50
N MET A 198 2.06 -21.02 1.21
CA MET A 198 0.59 -21.04 1.14
C MET A 198 0.04 -21.64 -0.16
N LYS A 199 0.87 -21.96 -1.16
CA LYS A 199 0.46 -22.51 -2.48
C LYS A 199 -0.57 -23.63 -2.38
N GLY A 200 -0.40 -24.55 -1.42
CA GLY A 200 -1.27 -25.71 -1.25
C GLY A 200 -2.62 -25.42 -0.59
N GLN A 201 -2.87 -24.19 -0.16
CA GLN A 201 -4.05 -23.78 0.60
C GLN A 201 -4.99 -22.87 -0.20
N LEU A 202 -4.66 -22.60 -1.46
CA LEU A 202 -5.36 -21.59 -2.26
C LEU A 202 -6.65 -22.13 -2.87
N GLU A 203 -7.74 -21.42 -2.60
CA GLU A 203 -9.02 -21.60 -3.27
C GLU A 203 -9.09 -20.82 -4.60
N TYR A 204 -8.41 -19.67 -4.65
CA TYR A 204 -8.38 -18.75 -5.80
C TYR A 204 -6.95 -18.56 -6.31
N PRO A 205 -6.74 -18.21 -7.60
CA PRO A 205 -5.41 -18.02 -8.16
C PRO A 205 -4.60 -16.97 -7.39
N ALA A 206 -3.31 -17.23 -7.14
CA ALA A 206 -2.42 -16.23 -6.54
C ALA A 206 -2.00 -15.14 -7.52
N PHE A 207 -1.99 -15.43 -8.82
CA PHE A 207 -1.64 -14.50 -9.89
C PHE A 207 -2.58 -14.70 -11.06
N TYR A 208 -2.97 -13.61 -11.73
CA TYR A 208 -3.71 -13.65 -12.99
C TYR A 208 -2.78 -13.49 -14.18
N THR A 209 -3.20 -13.97 -15.35
CA THR A 209 -2.46 -13.79 -16.61
C THR A 209 -2.18 -12.33 -16.93
N THR A 210 -3.04 -11.44 -16.44
CA THR A 210 -3.05 -10.00 -16.71
C THR A 210 -2.16 -9.16 -15.79
N GLY A 211 -1.63 -9.72 -14.71
CA GLY A 211 -0.85 -8.95 -13.74
C GLY A 211 0.44 -9.64 -13.32
N ILE A 212 1.32 -8.86 -12.70
CA ILE A 212 2.56 -9.33 -12.07
C ILE A 212 2.47 -9.32 -10.54
N HIS A 213 1.52 -8.57 -9.97
CA HIS A 213 1.21 -8.59 -8.55
C HIS A 213 0.30 -9.76 -8.19
N TRP A 214 0.20 -10.02 -6.88
CA TRP A 214 -0.77 -10.96 -6.33
C TRP A 214 -2.19 -10.59 -6.73
N SER A 215 -3.02 -11.61 -6.90
CA SER A 215 -4.46 -11.41 -6.98
C SER A 215 -4.97 -10.76 -5.71
N LYS A 216 -6.06 -9.99 -5.82
CA LYS A 216 -6.64 -9.37 -4.63
C LYS A 216 -7.00 -10.39 -3.54
N SER A 217 -7.54 -11.56 -3.93
CA SER A 217 -7.84 -12.65 -3.00
C SER A 217 -6.60 -13.17 -2.28
N TYR A 218 -5.47 -13.33 -2.98
CA TYR A 218 -4.24 -13.83 -2.35
C TYR A 218 -3.57 -12.77 -1.47
N GLU A 219 -3.63 -11.50 -1.86
CA GLU A 219 -3.18 -10.37 -1.03
C GLU A 219 -3.95 -10.28 0.29
N GLN A 220 -5.28 -10.45 0.26
CA GLN A 220 -6.12 -10.49 1.45
C GLN A 220 -5.81 -11.70 2.34
N LEU A 221 -5.65 -12.89 1.73
CA LEU A 221 -5.30 -14.10 2.47
C LEU A 221 -3.92 -14.01 3.11
N ALA A 222 -2.91 -13.55 2.37
CA ALA A 222 -1.56 -13.35 2.87
C ALA A 222 -1.53 -12.32 4.00
N SER A 223 -2.22 -11.19 3.85
CA SER A 223 -2.31 -10.16 4.89
C SER A 223 -2.95 -10.68 6.17
N HIS A 224 -4.03 -11.46 6.06
CA HIS A 224 -4.65 -12.13 7.20
C HIS A 224 -3.66 -13.05 7.94
N GLN A 225 -2.86 -13.83 7.22
CA GLN A 225 -1.84 -14.71 7.81
C GLN A 225 -0.68 -13.91 8.43
N ILE A 226 -0.19 -12.88 7.74
CA ILE A 226 0.90 -12.02 8.22
C ILE A 226 0.50 -11.33 9.52
N ILE A 227 -0.69 -10.71 9.60
CA ILE A 227 -1.18 -10.06 10.83
C ILE A 227 -1.31 -11.10 11.97
N SER A 228 -1.79 -12.31 11.67
CA SER A 228 -1.90 -13.38 12.66
C SER A 228 -0.53 -13.84 13.18
N HIS A 229 0.46 -13.98 12.28
CA HIS A 229 1.83 -14.30 12.64
C HIS A 229 2.45 -13.20 13.50
N ILE A 230 2.33 -11.93 13.10
CA ILE A 230 2.85 -10.79 13.85
C ILE A 230 2.19 -10.72 15.25
N SER A 231 0.89 -11.00 15.36
CA SER A 231 0.18 -11.09 16.64
C SER A 231 0.75 -12.21 17.52
N HIS A 232 0.94 -13.40 16.95
CA HIS A 232 1.46 -14.56 17.68
C HIS A 232 2.88 -14.34 18.22
N VAL A 233 3.77 -13.79 17.38
CA VAL A 233 5.20 -13.66 17.72
C VAL A 233 5.47 -12.48 18.65
N THR A 234 4.65 -11.42 18.61
CA THR A 234 4.76 -10.29 19.55
C THR A 234 3.99 -10.55 20.85
N GLY A 235 3.08 -11.54 20.86
CA GLY A 235 2.14 -11.77 21.97
C GLY A 235 1.07 -10.70 22.10
N LYS A 236 0.96 -9.78 21.12
CA LYS A 236 -0.06 -8.73 21.07
C LYS A 236 -1.32 -9.23 20.39
N ASN A 237 -2.46 -8.73 20.85
CA ASN A 237 -3.77 -8.99 20.28
C ASN A 237 -4.11 -7.94 19.23
N TYR A 238 -3.60 -8.09 18.00
CA TYR A 238 -3.96 -7.17 16.93
C TYR A 238 -5.30 -7.51 16.27
N ARG A 239 -6.02 -6.47 15.83
CA ARG A 239 -7.23 -6.64 15.00
C ARG A 239 -6.85 -7.24 13.65
N ASN A 240 -7.62 -8.19 13.14
CA ASN A 240 -7.36 -8.77 11.83
C ASN A 240 -8.57 -8.61 10.89
N ILE A 241 -8.33 -8.67 9.59
CA ILE A 241 -9.42 -8.81 8.63
C ILE A 241 -10.02 -10.22 8.72
N ILE A 242 -11.34 -10.29 8.63
CA ILE A 242 -12.08 -11.55 8.52
C ILE A 242 -12.35 -11.78 7.04
N LEU A 243 -11.89 -12.91 6.51
CA LEU A 243 -12.15 -13.33 5.14
C LEU A 243 -13.54 -13.99 5.08
N GLY A 244 -14.51 -13.31 4.46
CA GLY A 244 -15.83 -13.87 4.16
C GLY A 244 -15.86 -14.67 2.85
N ASP A 245 -17.04 -14.86 2.28
CA ASP A 245 -17.19 -15.46 0.96
C ASP A 245 -16.52 -14.59 -0.12
N ALA A 246 -16.01 -15.20 -1.19
CA ALA A 246 -15.43 -14.45 -2.30
C ALA A 246 -16.50 -14.01 -3.31
N SER A 247 -16.32 -12.79 -3.81
CA SER A 247 -17.03 -12.27 -4.98
C SER A 247 -16.22 -12.55 -6.24
N SER A 248 -16.90 -12.84 -7.35
CA SER A 248 -16.28 -13.01 -8.66
C SER A 248 -16.66 -11.89 -9.62
N SER A 249 -15.77 -11.54 -10.54
CA SER A 249 -15.96 -10.47 -11.52
C SER A 249 -15.21 -10.77 -12.82
N THR A 250 -15.74 -10.29 -13.94
CA THR A 250 -15.02 -10.26 -15.23
C THR A 250 -14.14 -9.03 -15.38
N LEU A 251 -14.30 -8.04 -14.49
CA LEU A 251 -13.43 -6.87 -14.35
C LEU A 251 -12.39 -7.12 -13.24
N PRO A 252 -11.12 -6.74 -13.45
CA PRO A 252 -10.06 -6.91 -12.47
C PRO A 252 -10.30 -6.06 -11.23
N TYR A 253 -9.85 -6.56 -10.07
CA TYR A 253 -9.76 -5.76 -8.86
C TYR A 253 -8.37 -5.14 -8.75
N GLU A 254 -8.30 -3.81 -8.65
CA GLU A 254 -7.06 -3.08 -8.38
C GLU A 254 -5.89 -3.53 -9.30
N ARG A 255 -4.89 -4.23 -8.73
CA ARG A 255 -3.66 -4.65 -9.42
C ARG A 255 -3.76 -5.98 -10.17
N ASP A 256 -4.94 -6.60 -10.20
CA ASP A 256 -5.17 -7.87 -10.91
C ASP A 256 -4.83 -7.79 -12.43
N SER A 257 -4.73 -6.59 -13.00
CA SER A 257 -4.39 -6.37 -14.42
C SER A 257 -3.40 -5.23 -14.65
N ASP A 258 -2.55 -4.93 -13.68
CA ASP A 258 -1.65 -3.77 -13.65
C ASP A 258 -0.74 -3.60 -14.89
N VAL A 259 -0.28 -4.69 -15.49
CA VAL A 259 0.63 -4.66 -16.65
C VAL A 259 -0.02 -5.08 -17.97
N TYR A 260 -1.25 -5.62 -17.96
CA TYR A 260 -1.88 -6.10 -19.18
C TYR A 260 -2.14 -4.97 -20.18
N ASP A 261 -2.58 -3.82 -19.71
CA ASP A 261 -2.92 -2.70 -20.60
C ASP A 261 -1.69 -2.15 -21.30
N LEU A 262 -0.51 -2.28 -20.68
CA LEU A 262 0.77 -1.92 -21.29
C LEU A 262 1.10 -2.78 -22.52
N LEU A 263 0.50 -3.97 -22.67
CA LEU A 263 0.61 -4.76 -23.91
C LEU A 263 0.05 -4.01 -25.12
N ASN A 264 -0.85 -3.05 -24.90
CA ASN A 264 -1.50 -2.27 -25.93
C ASN A 264 -2.03 -3.19 -27.04
N ILE A 265 -2.97 -4.07 -26.72
CA ILE A 265 -3.59 -5.01 -27.68
C ILE A 265 -5.10 -4.80 -27.79
N TRP A 266 -5.69 -5.30 -28.86
CA TRP A 266 -7.13 -5.42 -29.06
C TRP A 266 -7.64 -6.67 -28.35
N GLY A 267 -8.78 -6.56 -27.70
CA GLY A 267 -9.43 -7.68 -27.05
C GLY A 267 -9.74 -7.41 -25.59
N GLN A 268 -10.38 -8.39 -24.96
CA GLN A 268 -10.75 -8.35 -23.56
C GLN A 268 -9.88 -9.31 -22.76
N ARG A 269 -9.69 -8.98 -21.48
CA ARG A 269 -9.04 -9.84 -20.50
C ARG A 269 -9.87 -11.13 -20.35
N ASN A 270 -9.21 -12.27 -20.36
CA ASN A 270 -9.87 -13.58 -20.23
C ASN A 270 -9.58 -14.20 -18.88
N ASN A 271 -10.01 -13.55 -17.80
CA ASN A 271 -9.92 -14.06 -16.44
C ASN A 271 -11.27 -13.87 -15.72
N THR A 272 -11.54 -14.75 -14.76
CA THR A 272 -12.50 -14.49 -13.69
C THR A 272 -11.71 -14.10 -12.46
N TYR A 273 -11.93 -12.89 -11.98
CA TYR A 273 -11.23 -12.28 -10.86
C TYR A 273 -12.00 -12.50 -9.57
N TYR A 274 -11.28 -12.70 -8.47
CA TYR A 274 -11.83 -13.01 -7.17
C TYR A 274 -11.30 -12.06 -6.10
N LYS A 275 -12.19 -11.67 -5.19
CA LYS A 275 -11.89 -10.89 -3.99
C LYS A 275 -12.72 -11.40 -2.82
N TYR A 276 -12.10 -11.64 -1.67
CA TYR A 276 -12.81 -11.93 -0.44
C TYR A 276 -13.61 -10.72 0.01
N ASN A 277 -14.85 -10.94 0.43
CA ASN A 277 -15.64 -9.92 1.12
C ASN A 277 -15.09 -9.77 2.54
N CYS A 278 -14.06 -8.93 2.70
CA CYS A 278 -13.43 -8.71 3.99
C CYS A 278 -14.32 -7.86 4.90
N THR A 279 -14.44 -8.28 6.15
CA THR A 279 -15.03 -7.46 7.21
C THR A 279 -14.00 -7.21 8.30
N ARG A 280 -14.13 -6.10 9.00
CA ARG A 280 -13.31 -5.79 10.17
C ARG A 280 -13.65 -6.75 11.30
N GLN A 281 -12.63 -7.29 11.98
CA GLN A 281 -12.83 -7.95 13.26
C GLN A 281 -13.19 -6.90 14.32
N TYR A 282 -14.39 -7.06 14.89
CA TYR A 282 -14.85 -6.33 16.06
C TYR A 282 -14.92 -7.27 17.26
N PRO A 283 -14.76 -6.77 18.50
CA PRO A 283 -14.87 -7.60 19.69
C PRO A 283 -16.26 -8.22 19.78
N GLN A 284 -16.34 -9.55 19.73
CA GLN A 284 -17.60 -10.29 19.81
C GLN A 284 -18.17 -10.34 21.24
N LYS A 285 -17.36 -10.02 22.25
CA LYS A 285 -17.75 -9.99 23.67
C LYS A 285 -16.83 -9.05 24.46
N TYR A 286 -17.41 -8.21 25.30
CA TYR A 286 -16.67 -7.40 26.27
C TYR A 286 -16.15 -8.23 27.46
N PRO A 287 -14.95 -7.95 27.99
CA PRO A 287 -13.90 -7.07 27.46
C PRO A 287 -12.90 -7.85 26.58
N VAL A 288 -12.63 -7.35 25.37
CA VAL A 288 -11.43 -7.72 24.59
C VAL A 288 -10.84 -6.42 24.08
N GLU A 289 -9.67 -6.07 24.60
CA GLU A 289 -8.86 -4.95 24.12
C GLU A 289 -7.95 -5.45 23.00
N TYR A 290 -7.85 -4.67 21.93
CA TYR A 290 -6.91 -4.92 20.86
C TYR A 290 -5.74 -3.93 20.99
N ASP A 291 -4.53 -4.44 20.80
CA ASP A 291 -3.33 -3.63 20.72
C ASP A 291 -3.34 -2.81 19.42
N LYS A 292 -2.86 -1.56 19.49
CA LYS A 292 -2.63 -0.73 18.31
C LYS A 292 -1.46 -1.30 17.51
N MET A 293 -1.65 -1.53 16.22
CA MET A 293 -0.57 -1.82 15.30
C MET A 293 0.27 -0.56 15.10
N ARG A 294 1.53 -0.64 15.48
CA ARG A 294 2.53 0.42 15.29
C ARG A 294 3.68 -0.16 14.49
N PHE A 295 3.56 -0.15 13.16
CA PHE A 295 4.47 -0.87 12.27
C PHE A 295 5.29 0.08 11.41
N LEU A 296 6.58 -0.24 11.25
CA LEU A 296 7.45 0.32 10.22
C LEU A 296 7.69 -0.75 9.16
N ILE A 297 7.01 -0.64 8.03
CA ILE A 297 7.07 -1.62 6.94
C ILE A 297 8.09 -1.16 5.92
N TYR A 298 9.22 -1.85 5.82
CA TYR A 298 10.14 -1.74 4.69
C TYR A 298 9.73 -2.72 3.60
N GLY A 299 9.70 -2.28 2.34
CA GLY A 299 9.55 -3.20 1.22
C GLY A 299 9.19 -2.52 -0.09
N ASP A 300 8.52 -3.28 -0.95
CA ASP A 300 8.04 -2.84 -2.24
C ASP A 300 6.51 -2.75 -2.27
N SER A 301 5.93 -2.79 -3.46
CA SER A 301 4.50 -2.71 -3.67
C SER A 301 3.69 -3.82 -2.95
N PHE A 302 4.28 -4.95 -2.56
CA PHE A 302 3.63 -5.98 -1.73
C PHE A 302 3.55 -5.55 -0.26
N GLY A 303 4.62 -4.95 0.29
CA GLY A 303 4.60 -4.33 1.61
C GLY A 303 3.58 -3.19 1.71
N GLU A 304 3.48 -2.38 0.65
CA GLU A 304 2.43 -1.35 0.54
C GLU A 304 1.02 -1.95 0.47
N GLY A 305 0.87 -3.14 -0.13
CA GLY A 305 -0.39 -3.89 -0.15
C GLY A 305 -0.86 -4.26 1.26
N LEU A 306 0.05 -4.75 2.10
CA LEU A 306 -0.23 -5.02 3.52
C LEU A 306 -0.63 -3.73 4.26
N ARG A 307 0.15 -2.66 4.09
CA ARG A 307 -0.17 -1.35 4.68
C ARG A 307 -1.57 -0.87 4.28
N LYS A 308 -1.92 -0.93 2.99
CA LYS A 308 -3.24 -0.50 2.49
C LYS A 308 -4.36 -1.34 3.09
N ILE A 309 -4.23 -2.66 3.10
CA ILE A 309 -5.24 -3.54 3.72
C ILE A 309 -5.46 -3.21 5.20
N ILE A 310 -4.39 -2.95 5.94
CA ILE A 310 -4.48 -2.55 7.35
C ILE A 310 -5.21 -1.21 7.46
N LEU A 311 -4.79 -0.16 6.76
CA LEU A 311 -5.39 1.17 6.93
C LEU A 311 -6.80 1.31 6.32
N ASP A 312 -7.14 0.58 5.26
CA ASP A 312 -8.51 0.55 4.73
C ASP A 312 -9.46 -0.08 5.76
N SER A 313 -8.97 -1.06 6.51
CA SER A 313 -9.72 -1.76 7.56
C SER A 313 -9.68 -1.01 8.89
N TYR A 314 -8.56 -0.39 9.21
CA TYR A 314 -8.23 0.21 10.50
C TYR A 314 -7.39 1.48 10.28
N PRO A 315 -8.01 2.59 9.83
CA PRO A 315 -7.26 3.80 9.42
C PRO A 315 -6.50 4.49 10.55
N TYR A 316 -6.62 4.00 11.79
CA TYR A 316 -6.04 4.60 13.00
C TYR A 316 -4.80 3.89 13.49
N GLU A 317 -4.48 2.74 12.90
CA GLU A 317 -3.22 2.07 13.14
C GLU A 317 -2.06 2.98 12.69
N GLU A 318 -0.94 2.91 13.40
CA GLU A 318 0.24 3.72 13.10
C GLU A 318 1.15 2.92 12.18
N ILE A 319 0.92 3.03 10.87
CA ILE A 319 1.65 2.26 9.86
C ILE A 319 2.47 3.20 8.99
N PHE A 320 3.79 3.15 9.16
CA PHE A 320 4.75 3.77 8.25
C PHE A 320 5.16 2.76 7.19
N TYR A 321 5.31 3.21 5.95
CA TYR A 321 5.81 2.40 4.86
C TYR A 321 7.00 3.05 4.18
N ILE A 322 8.08 2.30 4.06
CA ILE A 322 9.31 2.70 3.37
C ILE A 322 9.35 1.96 2.03
N ASN A 323 9.29 2.69 0.93
CA ASN A 323 9.55 2.15 -0.40
C ASN A 323 11.05 2.19 -0.69
N TYR A 324 11.74 1.08 -0.42
CA TYR A 324 13.19 0.98 -0.59
C TYR A 324 13.95 2.17 0.03
N VAL A 325 14.79 2.85 -0.74
CA VAL A 325 15.47 4.10 -0.33
C VAL A 325 14.92 5.30 -1.12
N ASN A 326 13.66 5.20 -1.58
CA ASN A 326 13.03 6.23 -2.40
C ASN A 326 12.25 7.23 -1.54
N TYR A 327 11.32 6.73 -0.73
CA TYR A 327 10.44 7.55 0.09
C TYR A 327 9.86 6.77 1.28
N VAL A 328 9.35 7.51 2.25
CA VAL A 328 8.54 7.02 3.37
C VAL A 328 7.14 7.62 3.24
N THR A 329 6.12 6.82 3.56
CA THR A 329 4.72 7.21 3.58
C THR A 329 4.16 7.01 4.98
N ASP A 330 3.53 8.03 5.55
CA ASP A 330 2.84 7.92 6.84
C ASP A 330 1.40 7.39 6.70
N LYS A 331 0.65 7.30 7.80
CA LYS A 331 -0.75 6.85 7.79
C LYS A 331 -1.68 7.76 6.99
N ASN A 332 -1.36 9.05 6.87
CA ASN A 332 -2.13 10.05 6.12
C ASN A 332 -1.74 10.08 4.63
N SER A 333 -0.91 9.13 4.18
CA SER A 333 -0.38 9.08 2.81
C SER A 333 0.51 10.27 2.44
N SER A 334 1.12 10.93 3.44
CA SER A 334 2.12 11.98 3.22
C SER A 334 3.47 11.36 2.88
N TYR A 335 4.15 11.94 1.87
CA TYR A 335 5.42 11.42 1.36
C TYR A 335 6.61 12.23 1.87
N THR A 336 7.60 11.52 2.42
CA THR A 336 8.95 12.05 2.69
C THR A 336 9.93 11.38 1.73
N TYR A 337 10.52 12.14 0.81
CA TYR A 337 11.51 11.60 -0.14
C TYR A 337 12.89 11.44 0.50
N LEU A 338 13.55 10.32 0.22
CA LEU A 338 14.88 9.98 0.75
C LEU A 338 16.02 10.24 -0.25
N GLU A 339 15.69 10.55 -1.51
CA GLU A 339 16.66 10.85 -2.57
C GLU A 339 17.74 9.77 -2.76
N GLY A 340 17.42 8.50 -2.48
CA GLY A 340 18.36 7.39 -2.62
C GLY A 340 19.38 7.27 -1.49
N SER A 341 19.22 7.97 -0.36
CA SER A 341 20.14 7.89 0.79
C SER A 341 19.42 7.66 2.13
N TRP A 342 19.96 6.73 2.93
CA TRP A 342 19.53 6.50 4.31
C TRP A 342 19.91 7.64 5.27
N ASP A 343 20.82 8.54 4.88
CA ASP A 343 21.14 9.74 5.67
C ASP A 343 19.93 10.69 5.79
N ASN A 344 18.97 10.60 4.86
CA ASN A 344 17.74 11.38 4.85
C ASN A 344 16.60 10.70 5.63
N PHE A 345 16.84 9.52 6.22
CA PHE A 345 15.83 8.78 6.98
C PHE A 345 16.01 8.98 8.48
N ASP A 346 14.97 9.51 9.14
CA ASP A 346 14.96 9.71 10.59
C ASP A 346 14.58 8.41 11.33
N PHE A 347 15.55 7.52 11.50
CA PHE A 347 15.36 6.27 12.25
C PHE A 347 14.80 6.51 13.67
N GLY A 348 15.17 7.62 14.33
CA GLY A 348 14.74 7.91 15.70
C GLY A 348 13.24 8.14 15.76
N TYR A 349 12.75 9.09 14.95
CA TYR A 349 11.32 9.41 14.87
C TYR A 349 10.47 8.17 14.56
N TYR A 350 10.84 7.40 13.53
CA TYR A 350 10.04 6.24 13.12
C TYR A 350 10.10 5.12 14.15
N LEU A 351 11.25 4.85 14.77
CA LEU A 351 11.37 3.82 15.81
C LEU A 351 10.64 4.21 17.09
N ASP A 352 10.65 5.48 17.50
CA ASP A 352 9.91 5.96 18.67
C ASP A 352 8.39 5.76 18.50
N ASN A 353 7.90 5.82 17.26
CA ASN A 353 6.50 5.61 16.92
C ASN A 353 6.14 4.16 16.52
N THR A 354 7.10 3.23 16.54
CA THR A 354 6.93 1.84 16.06
C THR A 354 7.17 0.81 17.17
N ASP A 355 6.37 -0.25 17.16
CA ASP A 355 6.56 -1.45 18.00
C ASP A 355 7.14 -2.63 17.20
N VAL A 356 6.82 -2.74 15.91
CA VAL A 356 7.29 -3.83 15.03
C VAL A 356 7.89 -3.25 13.75
N VAL A 357 9.16 -3.55 13.52
CA VAL A 357 9.79 -3.35 12.20
C VAL A 357 9.47 -4.56 11.34
N VAL A 358 8.80 -4.34 10.22
CA VAL A 358 8.37 -5.38 9.29
C VAL A 358 9.22 -5.24 8.03
N MET A 359 9.96 -6.27 7.67
CA MET A 359 10.75 -6.31 6.44
C MET A 359 10.09 -7.24 5.43
N GLU A 360 9.53 -6.64 4.39
CA GLU A 360 9.08 -7.34 3.20
C GLU A 360 10.22 -7.40 2.17
N MET A 361 10.38 -8.56 1.54
CA MET A 361 11.24 -8.72 0.38
C MET A 361 10.55 -9.63 -0.64
N ASN A 362 10.43 -9.17 -1.89
CA ASN A 362 10.16 -10.08 -2.97
C ASN A 362 11.32 -11.06 -3.13
N GLU A 363 11.03 -12.33 -3.43
CA GLU A 363 12.05 -13.35 -3.57
C GLU A 363 13.16 -12.97 -4.58
N CYS A 364 12.85 -12.15 -5.59
CA CYS A 364 13.84 -11.69 -6.57
C CYS A 364 14.75 -10.58 -6.03
N MET A 365 14.35 -9.92 -4.95
CA MET A 365 15.05 -8.80 -4.31
C MET A 365 15.85 -9.22 -3.07
N ILE A 366 15.76 -10.48 -2.63
CA ILE A 366 16.55 -10.99 -1.48
C ILE A 366 18.06 -10.78 -1.70
N LYS A 367 18.52 -10.93 -2.95
CA LYS A 367 19.93 -10.71 -3.35
C LYS A 367 20.41 -9.27 -3.19
N ASP A 368 19.49 -8.33 -3.01
CA ASP A 368 19.79 -6.91 -2.84
C ASP A 368 19.87 -6.52 -1.34
N TYR A 369 19.68 -7.49 -0.43
CA TYR A 369 19.92 -7.36 1.01
C TYR A 369 19.27 -6.10 1.64
N THR A 370 18.00 -5.85 1.30
CA THR A 370 17.23 -4.67 1.72
C THR A 370 17.85 -3.32 1.32
N LEU A 371 18.70 -3.29 0.29
CA LEU A 371 19.35 -2.07 -0.20
C LEU A 371 20.01 -1.25 0.93
N GLY A 372 20.61 -1.96 1.90
CA GLY A 372 21.28 -1.37 3.06
C GLY A 372 20.37 -0.97 4.23
N PHE A 373 19.05 -1.18 4.18
CA PHE A 373 18.16 -0.85 5.31
C PHE A 373 18.57 -1.59 6.59
N ALA A 374 18.73 -2.91 6.54
CA ALA A 374 19.11 -3.73 7.69
C ALA A 374 20.46 -3.30 8.29
N GLU A 375 21.47 -3.04 7.44
CA GLU A 375 22.80 -2.59 7.86
C GLU A 375 22.73 -1.21 8.56
N ASN A 376 22.02 -0.25 7.96
CA ASN A 376 21.89 1.09 8.53
C ASN A 376 21.07 1.10 9.82
N LEU A 377 20.01 0.30 9.88
CA LEU A 377 19.24 0.10 11.11
C LEU A 377 20.12 -0.54 12.20
N ASN A 378 20.90 -1.57 11.87
CA ASN A 378 21.83 -2.19 12.81
C ASN A 378 22.80 -1.16 13.42
N ARG A 379 23.41 -0.32 12.57
CA ARG A 379 24.32 0.75 12.99
C ARG A 379 23.62 1.81 13.85
N PHE A 380 22.43 2.26 13.45
CA PHE A 380 21.67 3.27 14.22
C PHE A 380 21.29 2.75 15.61
N LEU A 381 20.92 1.47 15.71
CA LEU A 381 20.52 0.85 16.96
C LEU A 381 21.65 0.72 18.00
N ASP A 382 22.93 0.96 17.64
CA ASP A 382 24.03 1.03 18.62
C ASP A 382 23.95 2.26 19.53
N THR A 383 23.30 3.34 19.08
CA THR A 383 23.15 4.59 19.82
C THR A 383 21.69 4.93 20.13
N TYR A 384 20.74 4.15 19.60
CA TYR A 384 19.32 4.37 19.83
C TYR A 384 18.94 4.12 21.29
N SER A 385 18.13 5.03 21.83
CA SER A 385 17.40 4.85 23.07
C SER A 385 15.99 5.37 22.82
N PRO A 386 14.94 4.58 23.09
CA PRO A 386 13.58 5.02 22.83
C PRO A 386 13.27 6.32 23.56
N ASN A 387 12.84 7.34 22.82
CA ASN A 387 12.16 8.45 23.45
C ASN A 387 10.71 8.01 23.63
N THR A 388 10.31 7.84 24.88
CA THR A 388 8.89 7.88 25.20
C THR A 388 8.50 9.34 25.06
N THR A 389 7.85 9.71 23.97
CA THR A 389 7.14 10.98 23.93
C THR A 389 6.08 10.88 25.03
N GLU A 390 6.31 11.58 26.15
CA GLU A 390 5.27 11.77 27.15
C GLU A 390 4.10 12.42 26.42
N ILE A 391 3.02 11.67 26.23
CA ILE A 391 1.74 12.26 25.86
C ILE A 391 1.48 13.29 26.96
N ASN A 392 1.26 14.54 26.59
CA ASN A 392 0.95 15.62 27.53
C ASN A 392 -0.57 15.88 27.48
N PRO A 393 -1.36 14.99 28.09
CA PRO A 393 -2.81 14.96 27.93
C PRO A 393 -3.47 16.24 28.39
N MET A 394 -4.64 16.53 27.83
CA MET A 394 -5.45 17.67 28.23
C MET A 394 -6.38 17.29 29.38
N ALA A 395 -6.76 18.24 30.25
CA ALA A 395 -7.77 17.96 31.29
C ALA A 395 -9.17 17.76 30.71
N SER A 396 -9.49 18.45 29.61
CA SER A 396 -10.73 18.30 28.86
C SER A 396 -10.59 18.93 27.48
N VAL A 397 -11.42 18.50 26.54
CA VAL A 397 -11.73 19.23 25.31
C VAL A 397 -12.93 20.11 25.61
N ASP A 398 -12.77 21.42 25.65
CA ASP A 398 -13.90 22.36 25.76
C ASP A 398 -13.74 23.45 24.71
N ALA A 399 -14.55 23.37 23.65
CA ALA A 399 -14.43 24.28 22.52
C ALA A 399 -14.95 25.68 22.85
N SER A 400 -15.85 25.79 23.84
CA SER A 400 -16.35 27.07 24.36
C SER A 400 -15.36 27.77 25.29
N SER A 401 -14.35 27.04 25.77
CA SER A 401 -13.30 27.61 26.61
C SER A 401 -12.33 28.48 25.79
N GLY A 402 -11.72 29.47 26.43
CA GLY A 402 -10.62 30.25 25.84
C GLY A 402 -9.27 29.51 25.82
N GLU A 403 -9.21 28.26 26.29
CA GLU A 403 -7.97 27.53 26.49
C GLU A 403 -7.38 27.01 25.17
N GLU A 404 -6.07 27.08 25.04
CA GLU A 404 -5.36 26.53 23.88
C GLU A 404 -5.30 25.00 24.00
N TRP A 405 -5.56 24.29 22.91
CA TRP A 405 -5.57 22.84 22.91
C TRP A 405 -4.20 22.28 22.57
N ASN A 406 -3.80 21.21 23.26
CA ASN A 406 -2.62 20.45 22.90
C ASN A 406 -2.95 19.46 21.78
N TYR A 407 -2.77 19.87 20.54
CA TYR A 407 -3.02 19.02 19.38
C TYR A 407 -2.09 17.80 19.29
N ASP A 408 -0.97 17.76 20.03
CA ASP A 408 -0.14 16.55 20.13
C ASP A 408 -0.84 15.43 20.92
N SER A 409 -1.89 15.77 21.69
CA SER A 409 -2.74 14.81 22.42
C SER A 409 -4.03 14.48 21.68
N MET A 410 -4.13 14.87 20.41
CA MET A 410 -5.32 14.73 19.60
C MET A 410 -4.97 14.21 18.20
N TYR A 411 -5.85 13.43 17.61
CA TYR A 411 -5.76 13.04 16.22
C TYR A 411 -7.13 13.19 15.56
N GLY A 412 -7.15 13.63 14.31
CA GLY A 412 -8.40 13.85 13.57
C GLY A 412 -9.27 14.96 14.15
N ILE A 413 -8.71 15.86 14.97
CA ILE A 413 -9.38 17.05 15.51
C ILE A 413 -8.69 18.27 14.94
N TYR A 414 -9.46 19.10 14.25
CA TYR A 414 -8.99 20.32 13.60
C TYR A 414 -9.13 21.52 14.53
N PRO A 415 -8.43 22.64 14.24
CA PRO A 415 -8.52 23.83 15.05
C PRO A 415 -9.96 24.27 15.35
N LYS A 416 -10.22 24.58 16.62
CA LYS A 416 -11.57 24.95 17.08
C LYS A 416 -12.09 26.24 16.42
N ASP A 417 -13.36 26.21 16.04
CA ASP A 417 -14.17 27.39 15.75
C ASP A 417 -14.62 28.04 17.07
N THR A 418 -15.70 28.83 17.07
CA THR A 418 -16.15 29.58 18.26
C THR A 418 -16.65 28.66 19.39
N ASP A 419 -17.43 27.62 19.07
CA ASP A 419 -18.11 26.78 20.07
C ASP A 419 -17.91 25.26 19.86
N PHE A 420 -17.21 24.86 18.80
CA PHE A 420 -16.94 23.45 18.49
C PHE A 420 -15.61 23.32 17.71
N ALA A 421 -15.07 22.10 17.64
CA ALA A 421 -14.02 21.73 16.71
C ALA A 421 -14.51 20.69 15.72
N TRP A 422 -14.05 20.80 14.48
CA TRP A 422 -14.29 19.77 13.48
C TRP A 422 -13.45 18.54 13.78
N ALA A 423 -14.07 17.37 13.67
CA ALA A 423 -13.43 16.07 13.78
C ALA A 423 -13.64 15.28 12.49
N ALA A 424 -12.60 14.53 12.11
CA ALA A 424 -12.64 13.56 11.02
C ALA A 424 -13.56 12.37 11.36
N PRO A 425 -13.87 11.46 10.41
CA PRO A 425 -14.61 10.22 10.69
C PRO A 425 -13.99 9.37 11.80
N TYR A 426 -12.75 9.65 12.17
CA TYR A 426 -12.31 9.33 13.51
C TYR A 426 -11.47 10.41 14.09
N SER A 427 -11.75 10.60 15.36
CA SER A 427 -10.97 11.43 16.23
C SER A 427 -10.55 10.63 17.45
N GLU A 428 -9.32 10.86 17.87
CA GLU A 428 -8.76 10.36 19.11
C GLU A 428 -8.31 11.55 19.96
N MET A 429 -8.47 11.43 21.26
CA MET A 429 -7.94 12.41 22.20
C MET A 429 -7.53 11.75 23.50
N PHE A 430 -6.47 12.27 24.11
CA PHE A 430 -5.96 11.85 25.40
C PHE A 430 -6.34 12.88 26.47
N ILE A 431 -7.19 12.45 27.40
CA ILE A 431 -7.73 13.28 28.47
C ILE A 431 -7.22 12.77 29.81
N GLN A 432 -6.68 13.65 30.64
CA GLN A 432 -6.24 13.31 31.99
C GLN A 432 -6.90 14.23 33.01
N ASP A 433 -7.97 13.74 33.62
CA ASP A 433 -8.66 14.39 34.74
C ASP A 433 -9.14 13.34 35.73
N ALA A 434 -8.65 13.42 36.97
CA ALA A 434 -9.06 12.53 38.04
C ALA A 434 -10.56 12.67 38.39
N GLY A 435 -11.17 13.82 38.11
CA GLY A 435 -12.60 14.06 38.33
C GLY A 435 -13.51 13.14 37.49
N ILE A 436 -13.05 12.64 36.35
CA ILE A 436 -13.81 11.70 35.51
C ILE A 436 -14.13 10.41 36.27
N TYR A 437 -13.27 9.98 37.19
CA TYR A 437 -13.54 8.82 38.05
C TYR A 437 -14.67 9.06 39.05
N GLU A 438 -14.79 10.29 39.53
CA GLU A 438 -15.75 10.65 40.57
C GLU A 438 -17.13 10.95 39.98
N GLU A 439 -17.14 11.61 38.82
CA GLU A 439 -18.33 12.23 38.23
C GLU A 439 -18.83 11.50 36.97
N GLY A 440 -17.98 10.69 36.33
CA GLY A 440 -18.21 10.13 35.00
C GLY A 440 -17.65 11.01 33.88
N MET A 441 -17.88 10.63 32.63
CA MET A 441 -17.44 11.37 31.45
C MET A 441 -18.63 11.89 30.65
N GLU A 442 -18.54 13.13 30.18
CA GLU A 442 -19.47 13.72 29.22
C GLU A 442 -18.76 13.96 27.89
N ILE A 443 -19.43 13.56 26.80
CA ILE A 443 -19.01 13.81 25.42
C ILE A 443 -20.16 14.50 24.70
N THR A 444 -19.99 15.78 24.38
CA THR A 444 -20.96 16.58 23.62
C THR A 444 -20.51 16.68 22.16
N LEU A 445 -21.34 16.19 21.25
CA LEU A 445 -21.04 16.17 19.84
C LEU A 445 -22.27 16.49 18.98
N ARG A 446 -22.03 16.89 17.73
CA ARG A 446 -23.05 17.16 16.71
C ARG A 446 -22.68 16.51 15.38
N ILE A 447 -23.64 15.82 14.78
CA ILE A 447 -23.61 15.33 13.40
C ILE A 447 -24.31 16.37 12.52
N PRO A 448 -23.58 17.07 11.66
CA PRO A 448 -24.14 18.07 10.77
C PRO A 448 -25.06 17.45 9.70
N GLU A 449 -26.10 18.18 9.28
CA GLU A 449 -27.06 17.73 8.25
C GLU A 449 -26.39 17.35 6.91
N GLN A 450 -25.23 17.94 6.62
CA GLN A 450 -24.49 17.80 5.37
C GLN A 450 -24.02 16.35 5.12
N ILE A 451 -23.83 15.54 6.17
CA ILE A 451 -23.51 14.11 6.04
C ILE A 451 -24.63 13.36 5.30
N PHE A 452 -25.88 13.72 5.59
CA PHE A 452 -27.05 12.97 5.11
C PHE A 452 -27.45 13.30 3.66
N LEU A 453 -26.87 14.36 3.08
CA LEU A 453 -27.12 14.74 1.69
C LEU A 453 -26.54 13.71 0.69
N GLN A 454 -25.59 12.88 1.13
CA GLN A 454 -24.93 11.87 0.29
C GLN A 454 -25.16 10.43 0.80
N HIS A 455 -25.42 10.25 2.09
CA HIS A 455 -25.57 8.94 2.73
C HIS A 455 -26.82 8.89 3.64
N PRO A 456 -27.77 7.96 3.43
CA PRO A 456 -29.08 8.00 4.11
C PRO A 456 -29.06 7.57 5.59
N THR A 457 -27.94 6.99 6.07
CA THR A 457 -27.78 6.50 7.44
C THR A 457 -26.31 6.56 7.84
N ASP A 458 -26.02 6.99 9.07
CA ASP A 458 -24.66 6.98 9.63
C ASP A 458 -24.65 6.31 11.02
N GLU A 459 -23.51 5.78 11.45
CA GLU A 459 -23.28 5.23 12.77
C GLU A 459 -22.18 6.02 13.47
N ILE A 460 -22.44 6.44 14.71
CA ILE A 460 -21.38 6.89 15.62
C ILE A 460 -21.11 5.80 16.64
N SER A 461 -19.83 5.51 16.85
CA SER A 461 -19.34 4.68 17.94
C SER A 461 -18.30 5.43 18.76
N ILE A 462 -18.44 5.41 20.09
CA ILE A 462 -17.48 6.01 21.02
C ILE A 462 -16.83 4.92 21.84
N TYR A 463 -15.50 4.96 21.91
CA TYR A 463 -14.68 4.10 22.75
C TYR A 463 -13.90 4.93 23.77
N VAL A 464 -13.77 4.41 24.99
CA VAL A 464 -12.91 4.94 26.04
C VAL A 464 -11.97 3.83 26.46
N ASN A 465 -10.66 4.06 26.36
CA ASN A 465 -9.59 3.08 26.58
C ASN A 465 -9.86 1.77 25.81
N GLY A 466 -10.27 1.89 24.54
CA GLY A 466 -10.58 0.74 23.68
C GLY A 466 -11.92 0.06 23.97
N LYS A 467 -12.69 0.52 24.97
CA LYS A 467 -14.03 0.02 25.27
C LYS A 467 -15.13 0.93 24.73
N GLN A 468 -15.95 0.40 23.84
CA GLN A 468 -17.15 1.02 23.31
C GLN A 468 -18.14 1.27 24.43
N VAL A 469 -18.46 2.54 24.63
CA VAL A 469 -19.39 3.05 25.65
C VAL A 469 -20.67 3.55 25.02
N TYR A 470 -20.65 3.81 23.71
CA TYR A 470 -21.82 4.30 22.98
C TYR A 470 -21.78 3.84 21.52
N SER A 471 -22.94 3.47 20.98
CA SER A 471 -23.19 3.37 19.55
C SER A 471 -24.63 3.72 19.24
N CYS A 472 -24.84 4.50 18.17
CA CYS A 472 -26.16 4.86 17.69
C CYS A 472 -26.15 5.09 16.18
N LEU A 473 -27.26 4.69 15.54
CA LEU A 473 -27.53 4.96 14.13
C LEU A 473 -28.39 6.23 14.01
N PHE A 474 -28.00 7.12 13.09
CA PHE A 474 -28.66 8.39 12.84
C PHE A 474 -29.13 8.49 11.39
N GLN A 475 -30.24 9.20 11.18
CA GLN A 475 -30.86 9.40 9.86
C GLN A 475 -31.03 10.89 9.52
N ASP A 476 -30.71 11.77 10.46
CA ASP A 476 -30.86 13.22 10.41
C ASP A 476 -29.84 13.90 11.33
N GLU A 477 -29.77 15.24 11.23
CA GLU A 477 -28.91 16.06 12.10
C GLU A 477 -29.12 15.69 13.57
N TRP A 478 -28.03 15.48 14.28
CA TRP A 478 -28.07 15.09 15.69
C TRP A 478 -27.12 15.94 16.51
N ALA A 479 -27.53 16.36 17.71
CA ALA A 479 -26.67 17.04 18.67
C ALA A 479 -27.11 16.65 20.07
N ASP A 480 -26.21 16.02 20.84
CA ASP A 480 -26.51 15.58 22.21
C ASP A 480 -25.23 15.37 23.03
N SER A 481 -25.43 15.17 24.33
CA SER A 481 -24.39 14.74 25.27
C SER A 481 -24.51 13.25 25.56
N VAL A 482 -23.45 12.51 25.25
CA VAL A 482 -23.26 11.13 25.72
C VAL A 482 -22.65 11.17 27.11
N ILE A 483 -23.38 10.65 28.10
CA ILE A 483 -22.94 10.56 29.49
C ILE A 483 -22.55 9.12 29.80
N ILE A 484 -21.29 8.93 30.20
CA ILE A 484 -20.73 7.67 30.62
C ILE A 484 -20.64 7.71 32.15
N PRO A 485 -21.51 6.97 32.86
CA PRO A 485 -21.61 7.09 34.31
C PRO A 485 -20.34 6.56 34.99
N LYS A 486 -20.06 7.06 36.20
CA LYS A 486 -18.87 6.68 36.97
C LYS A 486 -18.69 5.17 37.15
N ASP A 487 -19.77 4.41 37.33
CA ASP A 487 -19.69 2.97 37.54
C ASP A 487 -19.33 2.22 36.25
N GLU A 488 -19.51 2.86 35.10
CA GLU A 488 -19.00 2.38 33.84
C GLU A 488 -17.53 2.74 33.68
N ILE A 489 -17.13 3.99 33.94
CA ILE A 489 -15.73 4.46 33.96
C ILE A 489 -14.85 3.60 34.87
N GLU A 490 -15.31 3.27 36.08
CA GLU A 490 -14.63 2.38 37.02
C GLU A 490 -14.36 0.99 36.43
N LYS A 491 -15.28 0.48 35.60
CA LYS A 491 -15.12 -0.82 34.91
C LYS A 491 -14.20 -0.73 33.69
N ILE A 492 -14.02 0.45 33.09
CA ILE A 492 -13.08 0.64 31.98
C ILE A 492 -11.64 0.61 32.51
N GLY A 493 -11.39 1.26 33.65
CA GLY A 493 -10.03 1.38 34.19
C GLY A 493 -9.19 2.43 33.44
N THR A 494 -8.09 2.85 34.07
CA THR A 494 -7.17 3.88 33.58
C THR A 494 -5.75 3.57 34.04
N ASP A 495 -4.77 4.17 33.39
CA ASP A 495 -3.46 4.40 33.96
C ASP A 495 -3.34 5.87 34.39
N ASN A 496 -3.22 6.13 35.70
CA ASN A 496 -3.04 7.47 36.28
C ASN A 496 -4.07 8.54 35.86
N GLY A 497 -5.33 8.15 35.61
CA GLY A 497 -6.40 9.09 35.23
C GLY A 497 -6.37 9.50 33.76
N LEU A 498 -5.53 8.85 32.94
CA LEU A 498 -5.47 9.01 31.49
C LEU A 498 -6.58 8.20 30.80
N PHE A 499 -7.30 8.87 29.92
CA PHE A 499 -8.36 8.32 29.10
C PHE A 499 -8.06 8.59 27.64
N ARG A 500 -8.00 7.53 26.84
CA ARG A 500 -8.00 7.57 25.38
C ARG A 500 -9.45 7.50 24.92
N VAL A 501 -9.96 8.59 24.36
CA VAL A 501 -11.33 8.66 23.82
C VAL A 501 -11.24 8.59 22.30
N GLU A 502 -11.88 7.59 21.70
CA GLU A 502 -11.99 7.41 20.26
C GLU A 502 -13.45 7.63 19.86
N ILE A 503 -13.70 8.48 18.88
CA ILE A 503 -15.03 8.70 18.29
C ILE A 503 -14.93 8.32 16.83
N ILE A 504 -15.81 7.42 16.37
CA ILE A 504 -15.83 6.89 15.01
C ILE A 504 -17.18 7.21 14.36
N CYS A 505 -17.15 7.88 13.22
CA CYS A 505 -18.27 8.10 12.30
C CYS A 505 -18.07 7.21 11.07
N SER A 506 -19.13 6.61 10.55
CA SER A 506 -19.03 5.74 9.37
C SER A 506 -18.96 6.53 8.05
N GLN A 507 -19.35 7.81 8.04
CA GLN A 507 -19.36 8.68 6.88
C GLN A 507 -18.48 9.92 7.06
N SER A 508 -18.08 10.54 5.95
CA SER A 508 -17.34 11.81 5.89
C SER A 508 -18.01 12.81 4.94
N ILE A 509 -17.57 14.06 5.01
CA ILE A 509 -17.94 15.16 4.14
C ILE A 509 -16.63 15.72 3.58
N THR A 510 -16.52 15.76 2.24
CA THR A 510 -15.37 16.33 1.53
C THR A 510 -15.71 17.67 0.86
N GLY A 511 -14.66 18.46 0.58
CA GLY A 511 -14.72 19.88 0.20
C GLY A 511 -15.51 20.19 -1.08
N ASP A 512 -16.72 20.74 -0.85
CA ASP A 512 -17.43 21.77 -1.65
C ASP A 512 -18.70 22.21 -0.87
N ALA A 513 -19.17 21.37 0.06
CA ALA A 513 -20.38 21.60 0.85
C ALA A 513 -20.22 22.53 2.07
N LEU A 514 -18.99 22.86 2.51
CA LEU A 514 -18.74 23.41 3.86
C LEU A 514 -17.69 24.54 4.00
N TRP A 515 -17.36 25.36 2.96
CA TRP A 515 -16.70 26.70 3.01
C TRP A 515 -15.41 26.95 2.16
N GLN A 516 -15.16 28.24 1.92
CA GLN A 516 -14.38 28.94 0.87
C GLN A 516 -12.84 28.98 0.95
N ASN A 517 -12.12 28.03 1.57
CA ASN A 517 -10.64 28.14 1.70
C ASN A 517 -9.80 26.95 1.20
N GLY A 518 -10.35 26.05 0.39
CA GLY A 518 -9.54 25.15 -0.45
C GLY A 518 -8.71 24.09 0.28
N ASN A 519 -9.17 23.57 1.42
CA ASN A 519 -8.59 22.41 2.07
C ASN A 519 -9.50 21.18 1.90
N ASP A 520 -8.93 20.07 1.41
CA ASP A 520 -9.60 18.79 1.10
C ASP A 520 -9.74 17.85 2.32
N ASN A 521 -9.94 18.37 3.52
CA ASN A 521 -10.00 17.54 4.73
C ASN A 521 -11.32 16.74 4.81
N ASP A 522 -11.24 15.45 5.18
CA ASP A 522 -12.40 14.62 5.52
C ASP A 522 -12.96 15.03 6.89
N LEU A 523 -14.13 15.64 6.91
CA LEU A 523 -14.82 16.05 8.14
C LEU A 523 -16.02 15.15 8.41
N ALA A 524 -16.41 14.97 9.68
CA ALA A 524 -17.61 14.20 10.01
C ALA A 524 -18.38 14.80 11.20
N ILE A 525 -17.70 15.04 12.33
CA ILE A 525 -18.38 15.36 13.58
C ILE A 525 -17.95 16.74 14.07
N GLN A 526 -18.85 17.46 14.73
CA GLN A 526 -18.51 18.65 15.52
C GLN A 526 -18.41 18.25 16.99
N ILE A 527 -17.24 18.44 17.61
CA ILE A 527 -17.00 18.14 19.02
C ILE A 527 -17.05 19.44 19.81
N SER A 528 -17.94 19.51 20.80
CA SER A 528 -18.07 20.69 21.67
C SER A 528 -17.40 20.47 23.02
N TYR A 529 -17.54 19.27 23.59
CA TYR A 529 -16.98 18.95 24.91
C TYR A 529 -16.59 17.48 25.04
N VAL A 530 -15.45 17.19 25.66
CA VAL A 530 -15.05 15.86 26.15
C VAL A 530 -14.31 16.04 27.47
N GLY A 531 -14.87 15.56 28.58
CA GLY A 531 -14.25 15.71 29.89
C GLY A 531 -15.09 15.11 31.01
N ARG A 532 -14.83 15.51 32.25
CA ARG A 532 -15.66 15.12 33.40
C ARG A 532 -17.12 15.53 33.19
N ALA A 533 -18.05 14.71 33.63
CA ALA A 533 -19.48 15.01 33.52
C ALA A 533 -19.85 16.26 34.36
N ARG A 534 -20.55 17.21 33.76
CA ARG A 534 -20.89 18.52 34.36
C ARG A 534 -22.26 18.55 35.05
#